data_AF-K9TFA0-F1
#
_entry.id   AF-K9TFA0-F1
#
_cell.length_a   1.000
_cell.length_b   1.000
_cell.length_c   1.000
_cell.angle_alpha   90.00
_cell.angle_beta   90.00
_cell.angle_gamma   90.00
#
_symmetry.space_group_name_H-M   'P 1'
#
loop_
_entity.id
_entity.type
_entity.pdbx_description
1 polymer ?
#
loop_
_entity_poly.entity_id
_entity_poly.type
_entity_poly.pdbx_seq_one_letter_code
_entity_poly.pdbx_strand_id
1 'polypeptide(L)'
;MPRSLKIRPSCISTLKSSLLRHGFPSQKILAEELGFAQSTVSNFLNGKPVDFANFIEICRVLAREWRDIADFKDNSFPLPESPQSWKILISDRSLSSSLSLQFYQALSTAGHEVILPQVTRNETSSLQDYTLPLDFFDYLLLLLSSNSFKSELVWEQVRQGRELQRMTPQKLAILPIYLESNPVIPFELQQLLEGIQPWQWRHDGDTNAMISDLISLLAEGRIALGSGYPWAVQGLPLTLNQSSEAIPEIPLPVAPPELPEGQVEIASTFYMNRPPIESRCYETITQPGALIRIKAPRQMGKTSLMARILHYAERQGAQTVAVSLQLADRRVFSSLNTFLQWFYASVSLELDRLDLDRLAKYSQLAEAIGSNQSCKAYFEQYLLPELNGPLTLGLDEVDRLFEFPEIADDFFGLLRSLHEEAKRRDIWKQFRLIVVYSSEVYIPLDLNKSPFNVGLPIELPEFTPAQVTELAQRHDLNWHSNQVEKLMELVGGHPYLVRLALYHTAREDVTLTQLVQESPTETGLYGDHLRRHLWNLEKYPPLTEGMKAVVSQVDPVRLPAEQGFKLQSMGLVKMTGNDCTPRCRLYAEYFGDRLKD
;
A
#
# COMPACT_ATOMS: atom_id res chain seq x y z
N MET A 1 -2.75 -28.26 -34.95
CA MET A 1 -2.59 -26.83 -34.67
C MET A 1 -1.64 -26.21 -35.70
N PRO A 2 -1.84 -24.96 -36.15
CA PRO A 2 -0.93 -24.32 -37.10
C PRO A 2 0.46 -24.23 -36.50
N ARG A 3 1.50 -24.50 -37.31
CA ARG A 3 2.89 -24.42 -36.85
C ARG A 3 3.33 -22.97 -36.56
N SER A 4 2.63 -21.98 -37.10
CA SER A 4 2.94 -20.57 -36.89
C SER A 4 1.71 -19.69 -37.07
N LEU A 5 1.61 -18.59 -36.32
CA LEU A 5 0.58 -17.57 -36.40
C LEU A 5 1.16 -16.21 -36.78
N LYS A 6 0.33 -15.35 -37.38
CA LYS A 6 0.66 -13.95 -37.71
C LYS A 6 -0.33 -13.03 -37.03
N ILE A 7 0.10 -11.80 -36.73
CA ILE A 7 -0.79 -10.76 -36.21
C ILE A 7 -1.59 -10.16 -37.37
N ARG A 8 -2.88 -9.92 -37.15
CA ARG A 8 -3.75 -9.19 -38.08
C ARG A 8 -3.16 -7.79 -38.32
N PRO A 9 -3.01 -7.34 -39.59
CA PRO A 9 -2.38 -6.05 -39.90
C PRO A 9 -2.97 -4.85 -39.16
N SER A 10 -4.28 -4.86 -38.89
CA SER A 10 -4.99 -3.80 -38.16
C SER A 10 -4.60 -3.69 -36.68
N CYS A 11 -4.05 -4.74 -36.08
CA CYS A 11 -3.73 -4.79 -34.64
C CYS A 11 -2.26 -4.42 -34.35
N ILE A 12 -1.41 -4.34 -35.38
CA ILE A 12 0.04 -4.15 -35.24
C ILE A 12 0.39 -2.78 -34.62
N SER A 13 -0.24 -1.70 -35.08
CA SER A 13 0.01 -0.35 -34.55
C SER A 13 -0.39 -0.24 -33.07
N THR A 14 -1.56 -0.78 -32.72
CA THR A 14 -2.06 -0.81 -31.34
C THR A 14 -1.12 -1.60 -30.43
N LEU A 15 -0.68 -2.79 -30.85
CA LEU A 15 0.26 -3.63 -30.08
C LEU A 15 1.62 -2.97 -29.87
N LYS A 16 2.17 -2.30 -30.89
CA LYS A 16 3.44 -1.56 -30.73
C LYS A 16 3.30 -0.40 -29.74
N SER A 17 2.18 0.31 -29.78
CA SER A 17 1.91 1.41 -28.84
C SER A 17 1.65 0.93 -27.41
N SER A 18 1.16 -0.31 -27.23
CA SER A 18 0.86 -0.88 -25.92
C SER A 18 2.09 -1.46 -25.20
N LEU A 19 3.22 -1.71 -25.89
CA LEU A 19 4.45 -2.23 -25.26
C LEU A 19 4.93 -1.36 -24.08
N LEU A 20 4.99 -0.05 -24.30
CA LEU A 20 5.37 0.92 -23.26
C LEU A 20 4.37 0.94 -22.10
N ARG A 21 3.07 0.76 -22.39
CA ARG A 21 2.01 0.75 -21.38
C ARG A 21 1.99 -0.54 -20.55
N HIS A 22 2.51 -1.64 -21.09
CA HIS A 22 2.61 -2.93 -20.39
C HIS A 22 3.98 -3.14 -19.72
N GLY A 23 4.77 -2.08 -19.49
CA GLY A 23 6.03 -2.16 -18.75
C GLY A 23 7.22 -2.66 -19.57
N PHE A 24 7.11 -2.74 -20.90
CA PHE A 24 8.19 -3.15 -21.79
C PHE A 24 8.69 -1.95 -22.63
N PRO A 25 9.71 -1.20 -22.14
CA PRO A 25 10.17 0.00 -22.84
C PRO A 25 10.95 -0.31 -24.12
N SER A 26 11.29 -1.58 -24.38
CA SER A 26 11.87 -2.00 -25.66
C SER A 26 11.52 -3.45 -26.00
N GLN A 27 11.60 -3.81 -27.29
CA GLN A 27 11.46 -5.21 -27.76
C GLN A 27 12.53 -6.14 -27.16
N LYS A 28 13.68 -5.58 -26.76
CA LYS A 28 14.79 -6.32 -26.16
C LYS A 28 14.42 -6.82 -24.76
N ILE A 29 13.82 -5.97 -23.94
CA ILE A 29 13.40 -6.31 -22.57
C ILE A 29 12.27 -7.34 -22.60
N LEU A 30 11.31 -7.21 -23.52
CA LEU A 30 10.27 -8.21 -23.71
C LEU A 30 10.84 -9.58 -24.13
N ALA A 31 11.90 -9.58 -24.95
CA ALA A 31 12.57 -10.82 -25.36
C ALA A 31 13.35 -11.47 -24.21
N GLU A 32 14.03 -10.66 -23.39
CA GLU A 32 14.73 -11.12 -22.18
C GLU A 32 13.77 -11.72 -21.15
N GLU A 33 12.62 -11.07 -20.90
CA GLU A 33 11.57 -11.55 -19.99
C GLU A 33 10.98 -12.90 -20.43
N LEU A 34 10.75 -13.04 -21.74
CA LEU A 34 10.19 -14.26 -22.32
C LEU A 34 11.23 -15.38 -22.53
N GLY A 35 12.52 -15.09 -22.34
CA GLY A 35 13.60 -16.01 -22.71
C GLY A 35 13.66 -16.32 -24.21
N PHE A 36 13.15 -15.42 -25.06
CA PHE A 36 13.11 -15.58 -26.52
C PHE A 36 14.22 -14.80 -27.22
N ALA A 37 14.57 -15.20 -28.43
CA ALA A 37 15.41 -14.37 -29.29
C ALA A 37 14.70 -13.04 -29.62
N GLN A 38 15.43 -11.93 -29.59
CA GLN A 38 14.88 -10.61 -29.94
C GLN A 38 14.24 -10.59 -31.34
N SER A 39 14.76 -11.41 -32.27
CA SER A 39 14.20 -11.60 -33.60
C SER A 39 12.79 -12.21 -33.57
N THR A 40 12.47 -13.09 -32.62
CA THR A 40 11.14 -13.70 -32.44
C THR A 40 10.11 -12.66 -32.02
N VAL A 41 10.45 -11.82 -31.03
CA VAL A 41 9.59 -10.71 -30.58
C VAL A 41 9.44 -9.65 -31.67
N SER A 42 10.51 -9.33 -32.39
CA SER A 42 10.47 -8.41 -33.52
C SER A 42 9.61 -8.94 -34.67
N ASN A 43 9.67 -10.25 -34.95
CA ASN A 43 8.83 -10.89 -35.95
C ASN A 43 7.36 -10.82 -35.55
N PHE A 44 7.02 -11.11 -34.29
CA PHE A 44 5.67 -10.97 -33.75
C PHE A 44 5.14 -9.54 -33.96
N LEU A 45 5.85 -8.53 -33.44
CA LEU A 45 5.43 -7.13 -33.47
C LEU A 45 5.35 -6.53 -34.87
N ASN A 46 5.98 -7.16 -35.87
CA ASN A 46 5.92 -6.73 -37.27
C ASN A 46 4.95 -7.58 -38.12
N GLY A 47 4.14 -8.44 -37.49
CA GLY A 47 3.14 -9.27 -38.19
C GLY A 47 3.74 -10.39 -39.03
N LYS A 48 5.00 -10.76 -38.79
CA LYS A 48 5.64 -11.92 -39.41
C LYS A 48 5.20 -13.21 -38.68
N PRO A 49 5.24 -14.38 -39.37
CA PRO A 49 4.83 -15.63 -38.75
C PRO A 49 5.79 -16.01 -37.62
N VAL A 50 5.21 -16.33 -36.46
CA VAL A 50 5.92 -16.80 -35.26
C VAL A 50 5.32 -18.14 -34.85
N ASP A 51 6.13 -19.03 -34.31
CA ASP A 51 5.68 -20.32 -33.79
C ASP A 51 4.46 -20.17 -32.88
N PHE A 52 3.51 -21.10 -32.97
CA PHE A 52 2.23 -21.01 -32.25
C PHE A 52 2.40 -20.90 -30.73
N ALA A 53 3.32 -21.66 -30.13
CA ALA A 53 3.56 -21.60 -28.68
C ALA A 53 4.15 -20.23 -28.29
N ASN A 54 5.13 -19.76 -29.06
CA ASN A 54 5.73 -18.44 -28.83
C ASN A 54 4.72 -17.31 -29.05
N PHE A 55 3.83 -17.43 -30.04
CA PHE A 55 2.79 -16.44 -30.31
C PHE A 55 1.83 -16.33 -29.13
N ILE A 56 1.33 -17.45 -28.63
CA ILE A 56 0.45 -17.48 -27.44
C ILE A 56 1.16 -16.89 -26.24
N GLU A 57 2.41 -17.26 -26.00
CA GLU A 57 3.15 -16.81 -24.82
C GLU A 57 3.42 -15.30 -24.87
N ILE A 58 3.77 -14.74 -26.03
CA ILE A 58 3.91 -13.29 -26.20
C ILE A 58 2.56 -12.59 -25.96
N CYS A 59 1.46 -13.12 -26.48
CA CYS A 59 0.13 -12.54 -26.26
C CYS A 59 -0.28 -12.58 -24.78
N ARG A 60 0.01 -13.68 -24.10
CA ARG A 60 -0.28 -13.90 -22.67
C ARG A 60 0.47 -12.89 -21.80
N VAL A 61 1.78 -12.69 -22.01
CA VAL A 61 2.57 -11.68 -21.28
C VAL A 61 2.08 -10.26 -21.53
N LEU A 62 1.54 -9.99 -22.72
CA LEU A 62 0.92 -8.70 -23.06
C LEU A 62 -0.54 -8.58 -22.58
N ALA A 63 -1.06 -9.55 -21.82
CA ALA A 63 -2.45 -9.63 -21.37
C ALA A 63 -3.47 -9.48 -22.53
N ARG A 64 -3.16 -10.04 -23.70
CA ARG A 64 -4.02 -10.03 -24.89
C ARG A 64 -4.49 -11.43 -25.23
N GLU A 65 -5.76 -11.58 -25.52
CA GLU A 65 -6.28 -12.82 -26.08
C GLU A 65 -5.72 -12.99 -27.50
N TRP A 66 -4.88 -14.01 -27.69
CA TRP A 66 -4.18 -14.27 -28.95
C TRP A 66 -5.15 -14.44 -30.13
N ARG A 67 -6.36 -14.94 -29.87
CA ARG A 67 -7.40 -15.11 -30.90
C ARG A 67 -7.95 -13.79 -31.44
N ASP A 68 -7.94 -12.72 -30.65
CA ASP A 68 -8.45 -11.42 -31.10
C ASP A 68 -7.46 -10.73 -32.06
N ILE A 69 -6.18 -11.11 -31.99
CA ILE A 69 -5.09 -10.48 -32.73
C ILE A 69 -4.47 -11.38 -33.81
N ALA A 70 -4.68 -12.70 -33.75
CA ALA A 70 -4.22 -13.61 -34.78
C ALA A 70 -4.99 -13.41 -36.11
N ASP A 71 -4.25 -13.49 -37.21
CA ASP A 71 -4.82 -13.57 -38.55
C ASP A 71 -5.15 -15.03 -38.87
N PHE A 72 -6.44 -15.33 -38.91
CA PHE A 72 -6.96 -16.68 -39.10
C PHE A 72 -7.26 -17.02 -40.56
N LYS A 73 -6.85 -16.17 -41.52
CA LYS A 73 -7.16 -16.37 -42.94
C LYS A 73 -6.71 -17.72 -43.52
N ASP A 74 -5.85 -18.47 -42.85
CA ASP A 74 -5.29 -19.72 -43.38
C ASP A 74 -5.60 -21.02 -42.62
N ASN A 75 -6.35 -21.07 -41.50
CA ASN A 75 -6.70 -22.38 -40.91
C ASN A 75 -7.96 -22.37 -40.03
N SER A 76 -8.90 -23.28 -40.32
CA SER A 76 -9.97 -23.71 -39.42
C SER A 76 -9.38 -24.49 -38.23
N PHE A 77 -9.70 -24.09 -37.01
CA PHE A 77 -9.23 -24.77 -35.79
C PHE A 77 -10.26 -25.80 -35.31
N PRO A 78 -9.84 -26.99 -34.87
CA PRO A 78 -10.62 -27.81 -33.97
C PRO A 78 -10.63 -27.15 -32.58
N LEU A 79 -11.82 -27.08 -31.97
CA LEU A 79 -11.98 -26.74 -30.56
C LEU A 79 -11.25 -27.80 -29.69
N PRO A 80 -10.63 -27.42 -28.56
CA PRO A 80 -10.08 -28.40 -27.63
C PRO A 80 -11.19 -29.32 -27.11
N GLU A 81 -11.06 -30.61 -27.41
CA GLU A 81 -11.96 -31.68 -26.95
C GLU A 81 -11.64 -32.00 -25.48
N SER A 82 -12.35 -31.37 -24.55
CA SER A 82 -12.81 -31.86 -23.23
C SER A 82 -13.14 -30.67 -22.31
N PRO A 83 -14.19 -30.75 -21.46
CA PRO A 83 -14.53 -29.65 -20.55
C PRO A 83 -13.42 -29.53 -19.49
N GLN A 84 -12.56 -28.53 -19.66
CA GLN A 84 -11.53 -28.20 -18.70
C GLN A 84 -12.22 -27.62 -17.46
N SER A 85 -12.17 -28.35 -16.34
CA SER A 85 -12.66 -27.84 -15.06
C SER A 85 -11.68 -26.77 -14.58
N TRP A 86 -12.18 -25.56 -14.33
CA TRP A 86 -11.40 -24.39 -13.95
C TRP A 86 -11.73 -24.03 -12.51
N LYS A 87 -10.74 -23.48 -11.79
CA LYS A 87 -10.92 -22.92 -10.47
C LYS A 87 -11.20 -21.44 -10.55
N ILE A 88 -12.39 -21.04 -10.11
CA ILE A 88 -12.91 -19.67 -10.28
C ILE A 88 -13.22 -19.08 -8.92
N LEU A 89 -12.62 -17.94 -8.60
CA LEU A 89 -13.00 -17.12 -7.45
C LEU A 89 -13.94 -16.01 -7.90
N ILE A 90 -15.14 -15.94 -7.31
CA ILE A 90 -16.06 -14.82 -7.51
C ILE A 90 -15.90 -13.84 -6.35
N SER A 91 -15.44 -12.63 -6.66
CA SER A 91 -15.35 -11.54 -5.71
C SER A 91 -16.56 -10.61 -5.87
N ASP A 92 -17.43 -10.61 -4.87
CA ASP A 92 -18.62 -9.77 -4.82
C ASP A 92 -18.85 -9.19 -3.41
N ARG A 93 -19.06 -7.87 -3.37
CA ARG A 93 -19.44 -7.10 -2.18
C ARG A 93 -20.66 -6.19 -2.44
N SER A 94 -21.33 -6.39 -3.56
CA SER A 94 -22.56 -5.67 -3.89
C SER A 94 -23.73 -6.14 -3.00
N LEU A 95 -24.71 -5.25 -2.78
CA LEU A 95 -25.96 -5.55 -2.05
C LEU A 95 -26.89 -6.49 -2.84
N SER A 96 -26.59 -6.77 -4.11
CA SER A 96 -27.35 -7.68 -4.97
C SER A 96 -26.88 -9.13 -4.80
N SER A 97 -27.19 -9.71 -3.64
CA SER A 97 -26.89 -11.12 -3.32
C SER A 97 -27.50 -12.14 -4.30
N SER A 98 -28.42 -11.71 -5.18
CA SER A 98 -29.02 -12.55 -6.22
C SER A 98 -28.09 -12.79 -7.42
N LEU A 99 -27.27 -11.81 -7.82
CA LEU A 99 -26.49 -11.88 -9.06
C LEU A 99 -25.28 -12.82 -8.92
N SER A 100 -24.46 -12.62 -7.89
CA SER A 100 -23.32 -13.51 -7.61
C SER A 100 -23.74 -14.96 -7.37
N LEU A 101 -24.90 -15.18 -6.75
CA LEU A 101 -25.47 -16.52 -6.57
C LEU A 101 -25.86 -17.16 -7.91
N GLN A 102 -26.41 -16.39 -8.85
CA GLN A 102 -26.71 -16.88 -10.21
C GLN A 102 -25.44 -17.24 -10.98
N PHE A 103 -24.38 -16.42 -10.90
CA PHE A 103 -23.07 -16.75 -11.47
C PHE A 103 -22.47 -18.01 -10.84
N TYR A 104 -22.52 -18.12 -9.51
CA TYR A 104 -22.05 -19.30 -8.78
C TYR A 104 -22.78 -20.57 -9.23
N GLN A 105 -24.11 -20.58 -9.20
CA GLN A 105 -24.92 -21.74 -9.58
C GLN A 105 -24.68 -22.16 -11.04
N ALA A 106 -24.64 -21.21 -11.96
CA ALA A 106 -24.46 -21.51 -13.38
C ALA A 106 -23.05 -22.05 -13.69
N LEU A 107 -22.01 -21.44 -13.12
CA LEU A 107 -20.62 -21.89 -13.32
C LEU A 107 -20.35 -23.25 -12.66
N SER A 108 -20.93 -23.52 -11.49
CA SER A 108 -20.87 -24.84 -10.85
C SER A 108 -21.63 -25.90 -11.66
N THR A 109 -22.79 -25.56 -12.23
CA THR A 109 -23.56 -26.48 -13.11
C THR A 109 -22.82 -26.78 -14.41
N ALA A 110 -22.01 -25.84 -14.90
CA ALA A 110 -21.13 -26.03 -16.06
C ALA A 110 -19.90 -26.93 -15.76
N GLY A 111 -19.69 -27.37 -14.51
CA GLY A 111 -18.63 -28.30 -14.13
C GLY A 111 -17.32 -27.65 -13.65
N HIS A 112 -17.33 -26.35 -13.31
CA HIS A 112 -16.17 -25.64 -12.77
C HIS A 112 -16.16 -25.65 -11.23
N GLU A 113 -14.96 -25.57 -10.63
CA GLU A 113 -14.77 -25.43 -9.18
C GLU A 113 -14.86 -23.95 -8.81
N VAL A 114 -16.02 -23.52 -8.31
CA VAL A 114 -16.31 -22.11 -8.04
C VAL A 114 -16.33 -21.86 -6.55
N ILE A 115 -15.61 -20.84 -6.10
CA ILE A 115 -15.67 -20.36 -4.71
C ILE A 115 -16.36 -18.99 -4.70
N LEU A 116 -17.45 -18.92 -3.95
CA LEU A 116 -18.15 -17.69 -3.60
C LEU A 116 -18.15 -17.57 -2.06
N PRO A 117 -17.31 -16.70 -1.46
CA PRO A 117 -17.09 -16.65 -0.01
C PRO A 117 -18.36 -16.46 0.84
N GLN A 118 -19.44 -15.92 0.26
CA GLN A 118 -20.72 -15.74 0.94
C GLN A 118 -21.52 -17.04 1.09
N VAL A 119 -21.30 -18.03 0.20
CA VAL A 119 -22.09 -19.27 0.12
C VAL A 119 -21.35 -20.47 0.71
N THR A 120 -20.01 -20.54 0.59
CA THR A 120 -19.19 -21.65 1.11
C THR A 120 -18.90 -21.61 2.62
N ARG A 121 -19.68 -20.85 3.41
CA ARG A 121 -19.54 -20.78 4.87
C ARG A 121 -19.93 -22.12 5.52
N ASN A 122 -18.95 -22.86 6.04
CA ASN A 122 -19.19 -23.89 7.04
C ASN A 122 -19.01 -23.28 8.45
N GLU A 123 -19.97 -23.53 9.34
CA GLU A 123 -20.08 -22.98 10.71
C GLU A 123 -18.91 -23.31 11.67
N THR A 124 -17.82 -23.90 11.18
CA THR A 124 -16.69 -24.40 11.99
C THR A 124 -15.29 -23.98 11.49
N SER A 125 -15.19 -23.02 10.57
CA SER A 125 -13.90 -22.54 10.05
C SER A 125 -13.45 -21.23 10.71
N SER A 126 -12.21 -21.19 11.20
CA SER A 126 -11.59 -20.05 11.88
C SER A 126 -11.21 -18.93 10.89
N LEU A 127 -10.95 -17.72 11.41
CA LEU A 127 -10.63 -16.49 10.67
C LEU A 127 -9.36 -16.53 9.80
N GLN A 128 -8.69 -17.68 9.64
CA GLN A 128 -7.52 -17.84 8.78
C GLN A 128 -7.88 -18.02 7.29
N ASP A 129 -9.15 -18.26 6.95
CA ASP A 129 -9.59 -18.58 5.58
C ASP A 129 -9.91 -17.34 4.70
N TYR A 130 -9.70 -16.11 5.18
CA TYR A 130 -10.12 -14.89 4.46
C TYR A 130 -9.13 -14.35 3.42
N THR A 131 -7.93 -14.92 3.35
CA THR A 131 -6.97 -14.72 2.26
C THR A 131 -6.71 -16.08 1.63
N LEU A 132 -7.66 -16.51 0.77
CA LEU A 132 -7.43 -17.66 -0.06
C LEU A 132 -6.21 -17.36 -0.96
N PRO A 133 -5.17 -18.19 -0.95
CA PRO A 133 -4.02 -18.02 -1.84
C PRO A 133 -4.51 -18.00 -3.29
N LEU A 134 -4.45 -16.82 -3.94
CA LEU A 134 -4.92 -16.61 -5.31
C LEU A 134 -4.14 -17.45 -6.33
N ASP A 135 -2.99 -17.94 -5.93
CA ASP A 135 -2.13 -18.86 -6.65
C ASP A 135 -2.72 -20.27 -6.85
N PHE A 136 -3.89 -20.57 -6.28
CA PHE A 136 -4.64 -21.81 -6.56
C PHE A 136 -5.72 -21.65 -7.64
N PHE A 137 -6.07 -20.42 -8.03
CA PHE A 137 -7.18 -20.14 -8.95
C PHE A 137 -6.70 -19.84 -10.36
N ASP A 138 -7.50 -20.26 -11.34
CA ASP A 138 -7.26 -19.96 -12.76
C ASP A 138 -7.92 -18.63 -13.17
N TYR A 139 -9.09 -18.33 -12.59
CA TYR A 139 -9.87 -17.12 -12.89
C TYR A 139 -10.29 -16.37 -11.63
N LEU A 140 -10.16 -15.05 -11.68
CA LEU A 140 -10.73 -14.10 -10.72
C LEU A 140 -11.84 -13.31 -11.41
N LEU A 141 -13.10 -13.62 -11.08
CA LEU A 141 -14.27 -12.88 -11.56
C LEU A 141 -14.58 -11.74 -10.58
N LEU A 142 -14.39 -10.49 -11.02
CA LEU A 142 -14.60 -9.29 -10.20
C LEU A 142 -15.95 -8.66 -10.55
N LEU A 143 -16.90 -8.71 -9.63
CA LEU A 143 -18.17 -7.99 -9.75
C LEU A 143 -18.03 -6.61 -9.10
N LEU A 144 -17.83 -5.59 -9.94
CA LEU A 144 -17.47 -4.23 -9.52
C LEU A 144 -18.71 -3.31 -9.47
N SER A 145 -18.97 -2.77 -8.28
CA SER A 145 -19.97 -1.74 -7.99
C SER A 145 -19.34 -0.58 -7.20
N SER A 146 -20.07 0.53 -7.05
CA SER A 146 -19.65 1.64 -6.18
C SER A 146 -19.27 1.21 -4.76
N ASN A 147 -19.93 0.17 -4.22
CA ASN A 147 -19.62 -0.39 -2.90
C ASN A 147 -18.39 -1.30 -2.90
N SER A 148 -18.08 -1.99 -4.00
CA SER A 148 -16.87 -2.83 -4.07
C SER A 148 -15.58 -2.01 -4.05
N PHE A 149 -15.62 -0.76 -4.52
CA PHE A 149 -14.46 0.13 -4.48
C PHE A 149 -14.05 0.57 -3.07
N LYS A 150 -14.95 0.44 -2.08
CA LYS A 150 -14.65 0.70 -0.66
C LYS A 150 -14.11 -0.54 0.07
N SER A 151 -14.08 -1.69 -0.59
CA SER A 151 -13.70 -2.96 0.03
C SER A 151 -12.21 -3.24 -0.11
N GLU A 152 -11.45 -3.18 1.00
CA GLU A 152 -10.03 -3.53 1.04
C GLU A 152 -9.75 -4.94 0.48
N LEU A 153 -10.67 -5.90 0.67
CA LEU A 153 -10.55 -7.25 0.09
C LEU A 153 -10.50 -7.24 -1.45
N VAL A 154 -11.30 -6.40 -2.11
CA VAL A 154 -11.35 -6.33 -3.58
C VAL A 154 -10.06 -5.70 -4.09
N TRP A 155 -9.58 -4.66 -3.41
CA TRP A 155 -8.29 -4.04 -3.68
C TRP A 155 -7.12 -5.01 -3.52
N GLU A 156 -7.09 -5.74 -2.42
CA GLU A 156 -6.02 -6.68 -2.12
C GLU A 156 -6.05 -7.86 -3.10
N GLN A 157 -7.22 -8.38 -3.46
CA GLN A 157 -7.34 -9.44 -4.47
C GLN A 157 -6.89 -8.97 -5.86
N VAL A 158 -7.22 -7.74 -6.26
CA VAL A 158 -6.75 -7.17 -7.52
C VAL A 158 -5.24 -6.94 -7.47
N ARG A 159 -4.71 -6.42 -6.37
CA ARG A 159 -3.27 -6.18 -6.17
C ARG A 159 -2.48 -7.48 -6.20
N GLN A 160 -2.88 -8.47 -5.42
CA GLN A 160 -2.28 -9.81 -5.41
C GLN A 160 -2.40 -10.50 -6.77
N GLY A 161 -3.56 -10.41 -7.43
CA GLY A 161 -3.75 -10.95 -8.76
C GLY A 161 -2.81 -10.32 -9.79
N ARG A 162 -2.59 -9.01 -9.72
CA ARG A 162 -1.63 -8.30 -10.57
C ARG A 162 -0.18 -8.62 -10.24
N GLU A 163 0.14 -8.75 -8.96
CA GLU A 163 1.47 -9.17 -8.52
C GLU A 163 1.78 -10.61 -8.99
N LEU A 164 0.81 -11.52 -8.88
CA LEU A 164 0.90 -12.88 -9.43
C LEU A 164 1.06 -12.89 -10.96
N GLN A 165 0.36 -12.02 -11.68
CA GLN A 165 0.56 -11.85 -13.13
C GLN A 165 1.97 -11.34 -13.47
N ARG A 166 2.58 -10.50 -12.61
CA ARG A 166 3.96 -10.01 -12.78
C ARG A 166 5.01 -11.09 -12.46
N MET A 167 4.80 -11.88 -11.40
CA MET A 167 5.74 -12.93 -11.00
C MET A 167 5.61 -14.21 -11.84
N THR A 168 4.39 -14.53 -12.28
CA THR A 168 4.05 -15.71 -13.07
C THR A 168 2.93 -15.36 -14.08
N PRO A 169 3.26 -14.97 -15.32
CA PRO A 169 2.29 -14.56 -16.34
C PRO A 169 1.24 -15.62 -16.71
N GLN A 170 1.38 -16.85 -16.21
CA GLN A 170 0.57 -18.01 -16.55
C GLN A 170 -0.59 -18.29 -15.58
N LYS A 171 -0.69 -17.63 -14.41
CA LYS A 171 -1.45 -18.22 -13.29
C LYS A 171 -2.90 -17.75 -13.10
N LEU A 172 -3.19 -16.45 -13.19
CA LEU A 172 -4.52 -15.93 -12.83
C LEU A 172 -5.05 -14.94 -13.88
N ALA A 173 -6.18 -15.28 -14.51
CA ALA A 173 -6.91 -14.38 -15.41
C ALA A 173 -7.91 -13.52 -14.61
N ILE A 174 -7.84 -12.21 -14.78
CA ILE A 174 -8.72 -11.25 -14.08
C ILE A 174 -9.83 -10.81 -15.03
N LEU A 175 -11.09 -11.05 -14.66
CA LEU A 175 -12.28 -10.78 -15.46
C LEU A 175 -13.19 -9.76 -14.75
N PRO A 176 -13.06 -8.45 -15.05
CA PRO A 176 -13.86 -7.40 -14.41
C PRO A 176 -15.22 -7.21 -15.10
N ILE A 177 -16.28 -7.22 -14.31
CA ILE A 177 -17.66 -6.92 -14.72
C ILE A 177 -18.18 -5.74 -13.90
N TYR A 178 -18.49 -4.62 -14.55
CA TYR A 178 -19.15 -3.48 -13.91
C TYR A 178 -20.65 -3.72 -13.77
N LEU A 179 -21.18 -3.51 -12.57
CA LEU A 179 -22.60 -3.64 -12.25
C LEU A 179 -23.39 -2.33 -12.46
N GLU A 180 -22.70 -1.23 -12.77
CA GLU A 180 -23.27 0.11 -12.90
C GLU A 180 -22.94 0.72 -14.26
N SER A 181 -23.77 1.65 -14.72
CA SER A 181 -23.63 2.20 -16.08
C SER A 181 -22.48 3.17 -16.27
N ASN A 182 -22.04 3.83 -15.19
CA ASN A 182 -20.93 4.77 -15.19
C ASN A 182 -20.25 4.77 -13.80
N PRO A 183 -19.51 3.70 -13.45
CA PRO A 183 -18.88 3.62 -12.15
C PRO A 183 -17.76 4.66 -12.04
N VAL A 184 -17.74 5.44 -10.96
CA VAL A 184 -16.60 6.30 -10.62
C VAL A 184 -15.52 5.41 -10.02
N ILE A 185 -14.61 4.93 -10.86
CA ILE A 185 -13.52 4.04 -10.46
C ILE A 185 -12.40 4.88 -9.86
N PRO A 186 -11.91 4.57 -8.64
CA PRO A 186 -10.73 5.22 -8.08
C PRO A 186 -9.52 5.10 -9.02
N PHE A 187 -8.74 6.18 -9.15
CA PHE A 187 -7.61 6.25 -10.09
C PHE A 187 -6.61 5.09 -9.91
N GLU A 188 -6.32 4.69 -8.68
CA GLU A 188 -5.42 3.57 -8.40
C GLU A 188 -5.98 2.22 -8.89
N LEU A 189 -7.30 1.99 -8.80
CA LEU A 189 -7.92 0.75 -9.30
C LEU A 189 -7.98 0.76 -10.82
N GLN A 190 -8.19 1.95 -11.41
CA GLN A 190 -8.10 2.14 -12.85
C GLN A 190 -6.69 1.82 -13.36
N GLN A 191 -5.64 2.24 -12.64
CA GLN A 191 -4.25 1.89 -12.94
C GLN A 191 -3.99 0.39 -12.76
N LEU A 192 -4.52 -0.21 -11.70
CA LEU A 192 -4.41 -1.66 -11.48
C LEU A 192 -5.17 -2.46 -12.53
N LEU A 193 -6.29 -1.99 -13.07
CA LEU A 193 -7.06 -2.69 -14.12
C LEU A 193 -6.66 -2.24 -15.54
N GLU A 194 -5.62 -1.42 -15.67
CA GLU A 194 -5.18 -0.90 -16.96
C GLU A 194 -4.83 -2.04 -17.93
N GLY A 195 -5.40 -1.96 -19.13
CA GLY A 195 -5.20 -2.96 -20.19
C GLY A 195 -6.08 -4.21 -20.10
N ILE A 196 -6.88 -4.39 -19.04
CA ILE A 196 -7.91 -5.45 -18.99
C ILE A 196 -9.21 -4.90 -19.56
N GLN A 197 -9.83 -5.64 -20.48
CA GLN A 197 -11.13 -5.29 -21.03
C GLN A 197 -12.23 -5.65 -20.01
N PRO A 198 -13.07 -4.69 -19.58
CA PRO A 198 -14.21 -5.00 -18.73
C PRO A 198 -15.47 -5.28 -19.55
N TRP A 199 -16.35 -6.09 -18.96
CA TRP A 199 -17.75 -6.18 -19.35
C TRP A 199 -18.63 -5.32 -18.45
N GLN A 200 -19.81 -4.97 -18.93
CA GLN A 200 -20.78 -4.16 -18.22
C GLN A 200 -22.13 -4.87 -18.20
N TRP A 201 -22.62 -5.10 -17.00
CA TRP A 201 -23.97 -5.55 -16.73
C TRP A 201 -24.92 -4.35 -16.69
N ARG A 202 -26.05 -4.43 -17.39
CA ARG A 202 -26.98 -3.29 -17.58
C ARG A 202 -28.30 -3.47 -16.83
N HIS A 203 -28.89 -4.66 -16.89
CA HIS A 203 -30.14 -5.00 -16.18
C HIS A 203 -30.32 -6.52 -16.00
N ASP A 204 -31.23 -6.92 -15.10
CA ASP A 204 -31.49 -8.33 -14.74
C ASP A 204 -31.81 -9.26 -15.92
N GLY A 205 -32.40 -8.73 -17.01
CA GLY A 205 -32.69 -9.50 -18.22
C GLY A 205 -31.45 -10.00 -18.97
N ASP A 206 -30.28 -9.41 -18.70
CA ASP A 206 -29.01 -9.74 -19.37
C ASP A 206 -28.25 -10.89 -18.71
N THR A 207 -28.59 -11.22 -17.45
CA THR A 207 -27.77 -12.11 -16.64
C THR A 207 -27.57 -13.48 -17.29
N ASN A 208 -28.63 -14.08 -17.82
CA ASN A 208 -28.55 -15.39 -18.47
C ASN A 208 -27.72 -15.37 -19.75
N ALA A 209 -27.82 -14.29 -20.54
CA ALA A 209 -27.05 -14.15 -21.78
C ALA A 209 -25.56 -13.92 -21.48
N MET A 210 -25.24 -13.06 -20.52
CA MET A 210 -23.87 -12.81 -20.06
C MET A 210 -23.22 -14.06 -19.45
N ILE A 211 -23.96 -14.83 -18.64
CA ILE A 211 -23.48 -16.09 -18.07
C ILE A 211 -23.19 -17.11 -19.17
N SER A 212 -24.07 -17.23 -20.17
CA SER A 212 -23.86 -18.12 -21.33
C SER A 212 -22.59 -17.75 -22.10
N ASP A 213 -22.38 -16.46 -22.33
CA ASP A 213 -21.16 -15.95 -22.99
C ASP A 213 -19.91 -16.20 -22.15
N LEU A 214 -19.99 -16.04 -20.83
CA LEU A 214 -18.89 -16.32 -19.91
C LEU A 214 -18.54 -17.81 -19.88
N ILE A 215 -19.53 -18.70 -19.84
CA ILE A 215 -19.32 -20.16 -19.89
C ILE A 215 -18.66 -20.55 -21.21
N SER A 216 -19.11 -19.98 -22.35
CA SER A 216 -18.48 -20.21 -23.64
C SER A 216 -17.02 -19.72 -23.65
N LEU A 217 -16.74 -18.58 -23.03
CA LEU A 217 -15.40 -18.01 -22.91
C LEU A 217 -14.46 -18.91 -22.09
N LEU A 218 -14.96 -19.42 -20.97
CA LEU A 218 -14.23 -20.35 -20.09
C LEU A 218 -14.00 -21.70 -20.78
N ALA A 219 -14.98 -22.22 -21.52
CA ALA A 219 -14.83 -23.43 -22.33
C ALA A 219 -13.76 -23.28 -23.42
N GLU A 220 -13.58 -22.07 -23.96
CA GLU A 220 -12.52 -21.74 -24.92
C GLU A 220 -11.15 -21.46 -24.26
N GLY A 221 -11.09 -21.39 -22.93
CA GLY A 221 -9.89 -21.11 -22.15
C GLY A 221 -9.31 -19.71 -22.41
N ARG A 222 -10.17 -18.71 -22.65
CA ARG A 222 -9.69 -17.33 -22.91
C ARG A 222 -9.23 -16.68 -21.62
N ILE A 223 -8.16 -15.89 -21.70
CA ILE A 223 -7.53 -15.24 -20.54
C ILE A 223 -8.01 -13.81 -20.28
N ALA A 224 -8.90 -13.29 -21.14
CA ALA A 224 -9.47 -11.95 -21.03
C ALA A 224 -10.89 -11.91 -21.62
N LEU A 225 -11.69 -10.95 -21.14
CA LEU A 225 -13.01 -10.67 -21.70
C LEU A 225 -12.89 -10.07 -23.10
N GLY A 226 -13.57 -10.65 -24.09
CA GLY A 226 -13.45 -10.22 -25.48
C GLY A 226 -14.14 -8.88 -25.74
N SER A 227 -13.54 -8.05 -26.59
CA SER A 227 -14.11 -6.75 -27.03
C SER A 227 -15.26 -6.89 -28.05
N GLY A 228 -15.45 -8.08 -28.62
CA GLY A 228 -16.49 -8.39 -29.60
C GLY A 228 -17.85 -8.80 -29.00
N TYR A 229 -17.96 -8.85 -27.67
CA TYR A 229 -19.21 -9.20 -26.99
C TYR A 229 -20.10 -7.96 -26.75
N PRO A 230 -21.43 -8.12 -26.71
CA PRO A 230 -22.37 -7.00 -26.47
C PRO A 230 -22.13 -6.26 -25.14
N TRP A 231 -21.52 -6.95 -24.18
CA TRP A 231 -21.20 -6.48 -22.84
C TRP A 231 -19.92 -5.64 -22.75
N ALA A 232 -19.09 -5.64 -23.80
CA ALA A 232 -17.80 -4.97 -23.74
C ALA A 232 -17.94 -3.45 -23.64
N VAL A 233 -17.26 -2.84 -22.66
CA VAL A 233 -17.20 -1.38 -22.53
C VAL A 233 -16.39 -0.79 -23.69
N GLN A 234 -17.04 0.02 -24.53
CA GLN A 234 -16.37 0.70 -25.65
C GLN A 234 -15.85 2.06 -25.23
N GLY A 235 -14.52 2.17 -25.08
CA GLY A 235 -13.83 3.40 -24.68
C GLY A 235 -14.03 3.70 -23.19
N LEU A 236 -12.95 3.60 -22.40
CA LEU A 236 -12.96 4.26 -21.09
C LEU A 236 -13.21 5.75 -21.33
N PRO A 237 -14.11 6.42 -20.59
CA PRO A 237 -14.27 7.86 -20.70
C PRO A 237 -13.00 8.54 -20.18
N LEU A 238 -12.07 8.84 -21.10
CA LEU A 238 -11.11 9.92 -20.96
C LEU A 238 -11.93 11.22 -20.92
N THR A 239 -12.36 11.64 -19.73
CA THR A 239 -12.80 13.01 -19.51
C THR A 239 -11.80 13.70 -18.59
N LEU A 240 -10.63 13.99 -19.18
CA LEU A 240 -9.91 15.21 -18.83
C LEU A 240 -10.79 16.37 -19.33
N ASN A 241 -11.63 16.93 -18.46
CA ASN A 241 -12.25 18.22 -18.74
C ASN A 241 -11.18 19.32 -18.61
N GLN A 242 -10.39 19.47 -19.67
CA GLN A 242 -9.78 20.74 -20.04
C GLN A 242 -10.74 21.44 -21.02
N SER A 243 -11.55 22.34 -20.50
CA SER A 243 -12.18 23.39 -21.31
C SER A 243 -12.19 24.68 -20.50
N SER A 244 -11.21 25.51 -20.83
CA SER A 244 -11.14 26.92 -20.46
C SER A 244 -12.22 27.69 -21.20
N GLU A 245 -13.40 27.84 -20.61
CA GLU A 245 -14.28 28.98 -20.88
C GLU A 245 -14.81 29.51 -19.55
N ALA A 246 -14.77 30.84 -19.40
CA ALA A 246 -15.16 31.53 -18.19
C ALA A 246 -16.64 31.26 -17.84
N ILE A 247 -16.87 30.46 -16.80
CA ILE A 247 -18.19 30.26 -16.20
C ILE A 247 -18.35 31.31 -15.10
N PRO A 248 -19.47 32.06 -15.05
CA PRO A 248 -19.74 33.00 -13.97
C PRO A 248 -19.73 32.26 -12.63
N GLU A 249 -19.15 32.87 -11.59
CA GLU A 249 -18.97 32.32 -10.24
C GLU A 249 -20.27 31.72 -9.67
N ILE A 250 -20.46 30.42 -9.90
CA ILE A 250 -21.31 29.58 -9.07
C ILE A 250 -20.36 29.04 -7.99
N PRO A 251 -20.63 29.23 -6.69
CA PRO A 251 -19.79 28.67 -5.65
C PRO A 251 -19.67 27.16 -5.87
N LEU A 252 -18.43 26.70 -6.05
CA LEU A 252 -18.12 25.29 -6.28
C LEU A 252 -18.70 24.47 -5.11
N PRO A 253 -19.28 23.28 -5.37
CA PRO A 253 -19.65 22.36 -4.31
C PRO A 253 -18.41 22.09 -3.44
N VAL A 254 -18.58 22.21 -2.12
CA VAL A 254 -17.51 21.97 -1.13
C VAL A 254 -16.84 20.64 -1.45
N ALA A 255 -15.56 20.66 -1.77
CA ALA A 255 -14.82 19.44 -2.06
C ALA A 255 -14.94 18.49 -0.85
N PRO A 256 -15.16 17.18 -1.07
CA PRO A 256 -15.23 16.23 0.04
C PRO A 256 -13.93 16.29 0.85
N PRO A 257 -13.98 16.09 2.18
CA PRO A 257 -12.78 16.13 3.01
C PRO A 257 -11.75 15.10 2.54
N GLU A 258 -10.46 15.37 2.80
CA GLU A 258 -9.36 14.45 2.45
C GLU A 258 -9.53 13.13 3.22
N LEU A 259 -9.36 12.00 2.53
CA LEU A 259 -9.38 10.68 3.17
C LEU A 259 -8.29 10.60 4.27
N PRO A 260 -8.60 10.03 5.44
CA PRO A 260 -7.68 9.96 6.58
C PRO A 260 -6.60 8.87 6.41
N GLU A 261 -5.94 8.80 5.26
CA GLU A 261 -4.99 7.73 4.94
C GLU A 261 -3.56 8.24 4.77
N GLY A 262 -2.59 7.42 5.20
CA GLY A 262 -1.17 7.66 4.95
C GLY A 262 -0.64 9.00 5.48
N GLN A 263 0.30 9.57 4.72
CA GLN A 263 0.94 10.84 5.03
C GLN A 263 0.03 12.01 4.64
N VAL A 264 -0.32 12.85 5.61
CA VAL A 264 -0.98 14.15 5.35
C VAL A 264 -0.12 15.05 4.46
N GLU A 265 -0.69 15.47 3.33
CA GLU A 265 -0.04 16.36 2.35
C GLU A 265 0.46 17.66 2.99
N ILE A 266 1.50 18.27 2.40
CA ILE A 266 2.10 19.51 2.93
C ILE A 266 1.10 20.67 2.94
N ALA A 267 0.29 20.79 1.87
CA ALA A 267 -0.70 21.85 1.71
C ALA A 267 -2.04 21.55 2.40
N SER A 268 -2.21 20.35 2.97
CA SER A 268 -3.46 19.93 3.59
C SER A 268 -3.83 20.83 4.77
N THR A 269 -5.07 21.32 4.75
CA THR A 269 -5.68 22.03 5.88
C THR A 269 -5.94 21.09 7.04
N PHE A 270 -5.85 19.76 6.90
CA PHE A 270 -6.15 18.82 7.98
C PHE A 270 -4.94 18.49 8.87
N TYR A 271 -3.77 19.09 8.61
CA TYR A 271 -2.63 18.96 9.53
C TYR A 271 -2.77 19.89 10.73
N MET A 272 -2.69 19.29 11.91
CA MET A 272 -2.71 20.00 13.19
C MET A 272 -1.29 20.13 13.72
N ASN A 273 -0.83 21.38 13.83
CA ASN A 273 0.43 21.69 14.50
C ASN A 273 0.36 21.27 15.98
N ARG A 274 1.50 20.84 16.53
CA ARG A 274 1.65 20.47 17.94
C ARG A 274 2.72 21.35 18.60
N PRO A 275 2.43 22.63 18.89
CA PRO A 275 3.42 23.52 19.48
C PRO A 275 3.96 22.95 20.81
N PRO A 276 5.29 23.02 21.06
CA PRO A 276 6.34 23.66 20.26
C PRO A 276 7.12 22.68 19.35
N ILE A 277 6.55 21.53 18.97
CA ILE A 277 7.28 20.46 18.28
C ILE A 277 7.79 20.91 16.91
N GLU A 278 6.93 21.45 16.05
CA GLU A 278 7.31 21.87 14.69
C GLU A 278 8.40 22.94 14.73
N SER A 279 8.25 23.96 15.57
CA SER A 279 9.23 25.05 15.68
C SER A 279 10.60 24.55 16.11
N ARG A 280 10.66 23.66 17.11
CA ARG A 280 11.92 23.03 17.55
C ARG A 280 12.56 22.19 16.45
N CYS A 281 11.76 21.47 15.68
CA CYS A 281 12.25 20.71 14.54
C CYS A 281 12.83 21.62 13.45
N TYR A 282 12.14 22.71 13.12
CA TYR A 282 12.62 23.69 12.14
C TYR A 282 13.90 24.39 12.59
N GLU A 283 13.97 24.82 13.85
CA GLU A 283 15.20 25.38 14.44
C GLU A 283 16.35 24.39 14.36
N THR A 284 16.10 23.12 14.71
CA THR A 284 17.14 22.08 14.75
C THR A 284 17.62 21.68 13.36
N ILE A 285 16.73 21.51 12.39
CA ILE A 285 17.11 21.03 11.06
C ILE A 285 17.98 22.04 10.29
N THR A 286 17.91 23.32 10.65
CA THR A 286 18.83 24.33 10.08
C THR A 286 20.26 24.21 10.59
N GLN A 287 20.49 23.52 11.71
CA GLN A 287 21.82 23.40 12.29
C GLN A 287 22.73 22.51 11.43
N PRO A 288 24.05 22.77 11.42
CA PRO A 288 25.02 21.90 10.76
C PRO A 288 25.05 20.52 11.43
N GLY A 289 25.03 19.44 10.64
CA GLY A 289 25.06 18.09 11.18
C GLY A 289 23.80 17.66 11.94
N ALA A 290 22.67 18.33 11.73
CA ALA A 290 21.45 18.13 12.52
C ALA A 290 20.98 16.66 12.53
N LEU A 291 20.49 16.21 13.69
CA LEU A 291 19.85 14.90 13.85
C LEU A 291 18.55 15.08 14.63
N ILE A 292 17.43 14.74 14.00
CA ILE A 292 16.09 14.73 14.63
C ILE A 292 15.58 13.30 14.66
N ARG A 293 15.01 12.89 15.78
CA ARG A 293 14.45 11.54 15.96
C ARG A 293 13.00 11.65 16.34
N ILE A 294 12.12 11.12 15.50
CA ILE A 294 10.68 11.17 15.71
C ILE A 294 10.20 9.78 16.09
N LYS A 295 9.71 9.63 17.32
CA LYS A 295 9.16 8.39 17.86
C LYS A 295 7.71 8.58 18.28
N ALA A 296 6.88 7.59 17.99
CA ALA A 296 5.49 7.47 18.45
C ALA A 296 4.91 6.14 17.95
N PRO A 297 3.76 5.69 18.49
CA PRO A 297 2.98 4.62 17.89
C PRO A 297 2.65 4.89 16.41
N ARG A 298 2.25 3.86 15.65
CA ARG A 298 1.83 4.05 14.26
C ARG A 298 0.64 5.00 14.21
N GLN A 299 0.44 5.63 13.04
CA GLN A 299 -0.72 6.49 12.80
C GLN A 299 -0.83 7.76 13.70
N MET A 300 0.28 8.16 14.34
CA MET A 300 0.41 9.42 15.11
C MET A 300 0.87 10.63 14.25
N GLY A 301 1.07 10.45 12.94
CA GLY A 301 1.50 11.53 12.03
C GLY A 301 3.01 11.81 12.03
N LYS A 302 3.83 10.77 12.28
CA LYS A 302 5.31 10.87 12.25
C LYS A 302 5.84 11.24 10.86
N THR A 303 5.43 10.48 9.84
CA THR A 303 5.77 10.70 8.44
C THR A 303 5.31 12.08 7.97
N SER A 304 4.11 12.52 8.38
CA SER A 304 3.60 13.87 8.09
C SER A 304 4.45 14.99 8.69
N LEU A 305 5.02 14.79 9.88
CA LEU A 305 5.96 15.75 10.47
C LEU A 305 7.30 15.71 9.73
N MET A 306 7.83 14.53 9.41
CA MET A 306 9.07 14.39 8.63
C MET A 306 8.99 15.13 7.29
N ALA A 307 7.92 14.91 6.52
CA ALA A 307 7.71 15.57 5.23
C ALA A 307 7.70 17.10 5.35
N ARG A 308 7.14 17.65 6.43
CA ARG A 308 7.14 19.11 6.70
C ARG A 308 8.51 19.63 7.07
N ILE A 309 9.30 18.86 7.82
CA ILE A 309 10.67 19.24 8.16
C ILE A 309 11.54 19.21 6.91
N LEU A 310 11.40 18.19 6.05
CA LEU A 310 12.07 18.13 4.76
C LEU A 310 11.68 19.32 3.88
N HIS A 311 10.38 19.58 3.69
CA HIS A 311 9.93 20.72 2.92
C HIS A 311 10.43 22.07 3.46
N TYR A 312 10.50 22.22 4.79
CA TYR A 312 11.10 23.41 5.40
C TYR A 312 12.59 23.52 5.09
N ALA A 313 13.35 22.42 5.19
CA ALA A 313 14.78 22.39 4.88
C ALA A 313 15.05 22.70 3.39
N GLU A 314 14.22 22.18 2.49
CA GLU A 314 14.25 22.46 1.06
C GLU A 314 14.11 23.96 0.78
N ARG A 315 13.13 24.62 1.42
CA ARG A 315 12.94 26.08 1.34
C ARG A 315 14.13 26.89 1.89
N GLN A 316 14.95 26.31 2.75
CA GLN A 316 16.18 26.91 3.26
C GLN A 316 17.41 26.59 2.36
N GLY A 317 17.18 25.99 1.18
CA GLY A 317 18.22 25.67 0.20
C GLY A 317 18.92 24.33 0.42
N ALA A 318 18.37 23.45 1.27
CA ALA A 318 18.88 22.09 1.40
C ALA A 318 18.37 21.19 0.25
N GLN A 319 19.18 20.22 -0.15
CA GLN A 319 18.71 19.09 -0.95
C GLN A 319 18.05 18.08 0.00
N THR A 320 16.84 17.63 -0.29
CA THR A 320 16.08 16.79 0.65
C THR A 320 15.69 15.48 0.03
N VAL A 321 15.86 14.40 0.78
CA VAL A 321 15.55 13.03 0.33
C VAL A 321 14.73 12.34 1.40
N ALA A 322 13.69 11.63 1.00
CA ALA A 322 12.93 10.74 1.87
C ALA A 322 13.13 9.29 1.41
N VAL A 323 13.70 8.46 2.27
CA VAL A 323 13.82 7.01 2.03
C VAL A 323 12.87 6.28 2.95
N SER A 324 11.88 5.61 2.37
CA SER A 324 11.01 4.70 3.10
C SER A 324 11.54 3.27 3.00
N LEU A 325 11.75 2.63 4.14
CA LEU A 325 12.11 1.22 4.18
C LEU A 325 10.95 0.33 3.74
N GLN A 326 9.73 0.83 3.56
CA GLN A 326 8.59 0.06 3.05
C GLN A 326 8.86 -0.53 1.65
N LEU A 327 9.56 0.22 0.80
CA LEU A 327 9.90 -0.17 -0.57
C LEU A 327 11.04 -1.19 -0.66
N ALA A 328 11.69 -1.51 0.46
CA ALA A 328 12.74 -2.53 0.48
C ALA A 328 12.13 -3.93 0.46
N ASP A 329 12.42 -4.67 -0.61
CA ASP A 329 12.10 -6.09 -0.73
C ASP A 329 12.84 -6.92 0.33
N ARG A 330 12.31 -8.10 0.66
CA ARG A 330 12.94 -9.02 1.64
C ARG A 330 14.40 -9.33 1.31
N ARG A 331 14.78 -9.35 0.02
CA ARG A 331 16.16 -9.60 -0.44
C ARG A 331 17.14 -8.52 0.01
N VAL A 332 16.67 -7.28 0.18
CA VAL A 332 17.50 -6.15 0.62
C VAL A 332 18.04 -6.39 2.04
N PHE A 333 17.23 -7.04 2.89
CA PHE A 333 17.59 -7.36 4.28
C PHE A 333 18.40 -8.66 4.43
N SER A 334 18.98 -9.20 3.34
CA SER A 334 19.78 -10.43 3.37
C SER A 334 21.14 -10.25 4.04
N SER A 335 21.74 -9.06 3.95
CA SER A 335 23.02 -8.73 4.57
C SER A 335 23.19 -7.21 4.73
N LEU A 336 24.07 -6.79 5.62
CA LEU A 336 24.43 -5.37 5.76
C LEU A 336 24.95 -4.77 4.45
N ASN A 337 25.73 -5.52 3.67
CA ASN A 337 26.27 -5.04 2.40
C ASN A 337 25.15 -4.77 1.39
N THR A 338 24.25 -5.74 1.19
CA THR A 338 23.08 -5.60 0.32
C THR A 338 22.20 -4.43 0.75
N PHE A 339 21.97 -4.29 2.05
CA PHE A 339 21.16 -3.22 2.61
C PHE A 339 21.79 -1.85 2.38
N LEU A 340 23.09 -1.69 2.65
CA LEU A 340 23.79 -0.42 2.44
C LEU A 340 23.87 -0.05 0.96
N GLN A 341 24.08 -1.02 0.07
CA GLN A 341 24.02 -0.82 -1.37
C GLN A 341 22.68 -0.27 -1.82
N TRP A 342 21.58 -0.90 -1.37
CA TRP A 342 20.23 -0.41 -1.62
C TRP A 342 20.02 0.99 -1.02
N PHE A 343 20.55 1.24 0.18
CA PHE A 343 20.39 2.51 0.88
C PHE A 343 21.04 3.67 0.12
N TYR A 344 22.34 3.59 -0.20
CA TYR A 344 23.01 4.68 -0.92
C TYR A 344 22.58 4.78 -2.39
N ALA A 345 22.14 3.67 -3.01
CA ALA A 345 21.51 3.71 -4.34
C ALA A 345 20.16 4.43 -4.31
N SER A 346 19.30 4.13 -3.32
CA SER A 346 18.01 4.80 -3.14
C SER A 346 18.18 6.30 -2.92
N VAL A 347 19.13 6.70 -2.05
CA VAL A 347 19.41 8.13 -1.83
C VAL A 347 19.90 8.81 -3.12
N SER A 348 20.71 8.12 -3.92
CA SER A 348 21.25 8.68 -5.15
C SER A 348 20.22 8.74 -6.28
N LEU A 349 19.29 7.80 -6.32
CA LEU A 349 18.15 7.82 -7.23
C LEU A 349 17.26 9.04 -6.96
N GLU A 350 16.90 9.28 -5.69
CA GLU A 350 16.06 10.42 -5.29
C GLU A 350 16.73 11.79 -5.53
N LEU A 351 18.06 11.82 -5.64
CA LEU A 351 18.82 13.04 -5.96
C LEU A 351 19.08 13.22 -7.47
N ASP A 352 18.57 12.33 -8.33
CA ASP A 352 18.91 12.26 -9.75
C ASP A 352 20.43 12.12 -10.00
N ARG A 353 21.13 11.40 -9.12
CA ARG A 353 22.60 11.17 -9.14
C ARG A 353 22.99 9.69 -9.21
N LEU A 354 22.09 8.84 -9.69
CA LEU A 354 22.36 7.42 -9.80
C LEU A 354 23.43 7.13 -10.88
N ASP A 355 24.57 6.59 -10.46
CA ASP A 355 25.68 6.19 -11.33
C ASP A 355 26.09 4.75 -11.01
N LEU A 356 25.69 3.81 -11.89
CA LEU A 356 25.90 2.37 -11.68
C LEU A 356 27.38 1.98 -11.59
N ASP A 357 28.26 2.65 -12.33
CA ASP A 357 29.70 2.36 -12.31
C ASP A 357 30.31 2.76 -10.96
N ARG A 358 29.86 3.89 -10.41
CA ARG A 358 30.25 4.31 -9.05
C ARG A 358 29.70 3.35 -8.00
N LEU A 359 28.43 2.95 -8.08
CA LEU A 359 27.85 1.99 -7.13
C LEU A 359 28.66 0.67 -7.12
N ALA A 360 29.03 0.16 -8.30
CA ALA A 360 29.84 -1.05 -8.44
C ALA A 360 31.24 -0.88 -7.81
N LYS A 361 31.89 0.27 -8.01
CA LYS A 361 33.18 0.60 -7.41
C LYS A 361 33.12 0.59 -5.88
N TYR A 362 32.10 1.22 -5.28
CA TYR A 362 31.96 1.27 -3.81
C TYR A 362 31.47 -0.07 -3.24
N SER A 363 30.71 -0.86 -4.01
CA SER A 363 30.39 -2.25 -3.65
C SER A 363 31.65 -3.10 -3.55
N GLN A 364 32.58 -3.00 -4.52
CA GLN A 364 33.88 -3.71 -4.45
C GLN A 364 34.75 -3.20 -3.30
N LEU A 365 34.73 -1.88 -3.05
CA LEU A 365 35.46 -1.29 -1.92
C LEU A 365 34.97 -1.83 -0.58
N ALA A 366 33.67 -2.11 -0.44
CA ALA A 366 33.09 -2.68 0.77
C ALA A 366 33.69 -4.04 1.14
N GLU A 367 34.10 -4.84 0.15
CA GLU A 367 34.79 -6.12 0.39
C GLU A 367 36.18 -5.93 1.02
N ALA A 368 36.85 -4.81 0.75
CA ALA A 368 38.20 -4.52 1.22
C ALA A 368 38.24 -3.79 2.57
N ILE A 369 37.32 -2.85 2.81
CA ILE A 369 37.36 -1.96 4.00
C ILE A 369 36.12 -2.04 4.89
N GLY A 370 35.15 -2.89 4.54
CA GLY A 370 33.88 -3.04 5.24
C GLY A 370 32.77 -2.11 4.72
N SER A 371 31.52 -2.59 4.81
CA SER A 371 30.35 -1.94 4.23
C SER A 371 30.06 -0.55 4.83
N ASN A 372 30.20 -0.39 6.15
CA ASN A 372 29.99 0.90 6.82
C ASN A 372 31.01 1.96 6.36
N GLN A 373 32.28 1.59 6.23
CA GLN A 373 33.33 2.50 5.80
C GLN A 373 33.18 2.85 4.31
N SER A 374 32.77 1.88 3.48
CA SER A 374 32.47 2.13 2.07
C SER A 374 31.28 3.08 1.90
N CYS A 375 30.20 2.87 2.67
CA CYS A 375 29.05 3.78 2.69
C CYS A 375 29.47 5.20 3.10
N LYS A 376 30.25 5.34 4.19
CA LYS A 376 30.81 6.64 4.58
C LYS A 376 31.61 7.28 3.44
N ALA A 377 32.48 6.52 2.78
CA ALA A 377 33.30 7.02 1.67
C ALA A 377 32.45 7.44 0.46
N TYR A 378 31.36 6.73 0.16
CA TYR A 378 30.42 7.09 -0.90
C TYR A 378 29.80 8.46 -0.65
N PHE A 379 29.23 8.69 0.53
CA PHE A 379 28.64 9.98 0.88
C PHE A 379 29.69 11.09 0.92
N GLU A 380 30.86 10.84 1.50
CA GLU A 380 31.89 11.87 1.70
C GLU A 380 32.60 12.28 0.42
N GLN A 381 32.90 11.33 -0.47
CA GLN A 381 33.74 11.57 -1.65
C GLN A 381 32.95 11.79 -2.92
N TYR A 382 31.72 11.27 -3.00
CA TYR A 382 30.87 11.37 -4.18
C TYR A 382 29.64 12.24 -3.92
N LEU A 383 28.78 11.84 -2.99
CA LEU A 383 27.46 12.44 -2.89
C LEU A 383 27.53 13.90 -2.40
N LEU A 384 28.09 14.13 -1.21
CA LEU A 384 28.11 15.47 -0.60
C LEU A 384 28.87 16.52 -1.43
N PRO A 385 30.05 16.23 -2.03
CA PRO A 385 30.78 17.21 -2.83
C PRO A 385 30.05 17.65 -4.11
N GLU A 386 29.16 16.83 -4.67
CA GLU A 386 28.44 17.13 -5.90
C GLU A 386 27.13 17.91 -5.67
N LEU A 387 26.72 18.12 -4.41
CA LEU A 387 25.49 18.82 -4.06
C LEU A 387 25.73 20.33 -3.88
N ASN A 388 24.80 21.13 -4.42
CA ASN A 388 24.78 22.58 -4.27
C ASN A 388 24.05 23.00 -2.98
N GLY A 389 24.45 22.45 -1.83
CA GLY A 389 23.83 22.74 -0.53
C GLY A 389 23.86 21.54 0.44
N PRO A 390 23.40 21.73 1.68
CA PRO A 390 23.33 20.64 2.66
C PRO A 390 22.31 19.57 2.23
N LEU A 391 22.64 18.31 2.49
CA LEU A 391 21.75 17.17 2.29
C LEU A 391 20.95 16.91 3.57
N THR A 392 19.62 16.93 3.49
CA THR A 392 18.72 16.52 4.57
C THR A 392 18.02 15.23 4.21
N LEU A 393 18.40 14.15 4.89
CA LEU A 393 17.88 12.81 4.66
C LEU A 393 16.82 12.46 5.72
N GLY A 394 15.61 12.14 5.28
CA GLY A 394 14.56 11.56 6.10
C GLY A 394 14.48 10.06 5.90
N LEU A 395 14.60 9.30 6.99
CA LEU A 395 14.44 7.85 7.00
C LEU A 395 13.11 7.50 7.66
N ASP A 396 12.22 6.86 6.93
CA ASP A 396 10.93 6.40 7.43
C ASP A 396 10.88 4.87 7.60
N GLU A 397 10.05 4.44 8.54
CA GLU A 397 9.85 3.03 8.92
C GLU A 397 11.15 2.26 9.21
N VAL A 398 12.14 2.92 9.85
CA VAL A 398 13.39 2.24 10.21
C VAL A 398 13.19 1.13 11.24
N ASP A 399 12.02 1.09 11.89
CA ASP A 399 11.62 -0.02 12.78
C ASP A 399 11.54 -1.38 12.06
N ARG A 400 11.43 -1.42 10.73
CA ARG A 400 11.58 -2.67 9.96
C ARG A 400 12.94 -3.33 10.14
N LEU A 401 14.00 -2.54 10.37
CA LEU A 401 15.34 -3.08 10.59
C LEU A 401 15.45 -3.86 11.89
N PHE A 402 14.58 -3.59 12.85
CA PHE A 402 14.61 -4.30 14.12
C PHE A 402 14.48 -5.81 13.89
N GLU A 403 13.64 -6.27 12.96
CA GLU A 403 13.53 -7.70 12.61
C GLU A 403 14.86 -8.35 12.18
N PHE A 404 15.89 -7.55 11.87
CA PHE A 404 17.24 -7.96 11.48
C PHE A 404 18.30 -7.31 12.39
N PRO A 405 18.52 -7.81 13.62
CA PRO A 405 19.36 -7.14 14.62
C PRO A 405 20.80 -6.84 14.17
N GLU A 406 21.41 -7.74 13.40
CA GLU A 406 22.77 -7.54 12.86
C GLU A 406 22.85 -6.33 11.93
N ILE A 407 21.85 -6.15 11.05
CA ILE A 407 21.79 -5.00 10.15
C ILE A 407 21.45 -3.73 10.93
N ALA A 408 20.51 -3.83 11.88
CA ALA A 408 20.11 -2.70 12.72
C ALA A 408 21.30 -2.14 13.51
N ASP A 409 22.02 -2.97 14.25
CA ASP A 409 23.14 -2.53 15.09
C ASP A 409 24.22 -1.80 14.28
N ASP A 410 24.63 -2.36 13.14
CA ASP A 410 25.66 -1.76 12.31
C ASP A 410 25.19 -0.51 11.57
N PHE A 411 23.96 -0.49 11.04
CA PHE A 411 23.43 0.68 10.33
C PHE A 411 23.17 1.85 11.28
N PHE A 412 22.58 1.59 12.45
CA PHE A 412 22.38 2.62 13.45
C PHE A 412 23.72 3.14 13.99
N GLY A 413 24.69 2.25 14.20
CA GLY A 413 26.07 2.64 14.52
C GLY A 413 26.68 3.56 13.45
N LEU A 414 26.45 3.27 12.17
CA LEU A 414 26.86 4.13 11.06
C LEU A 414 26.20 5.52 11.14
N LEU A 415 24.87 5.61 11.23
CA LEU A 415 24.16 6.89 11.29
C LEU A 415 24.65 7.78 12.45
N ARG A 416 24.90 7.16 13.61
CA ARG A 416 25.50 7.86 14.77
C ARG A 416 26.90 8.38 14.44
N SER A 417 27.75 7.53 13.86
CA SER A 417 29.11 7.89 13.46
C SER A 417 29.12 9.07 12.49
N LEU A 418 28.26 9.05 11.46
CA LEU A 418 28.12 10.13 10.49
C LEU A 418 27.72 11.46 11.16
N HIS A 419 26.77 11.43 12.10
CA HIS A 419 26.39 12.60 12.89
C HIS A 419 27.56 13.14 13.74
N GLU A 420 28.35 12.27 14.37
CA GLU A 420 29.51 12.67 15.16
C GLU A 420 30.66 13.23 14.30
N GLU A 421 30.81 12.79 13.05
CA GLU A 421 31.78 13.35 12.10
C GLU A 421 31.51 14.82 11.78
N ALA A 422 30.24 15.27 11.82
CA ALA A 422 29.88 16.67 11.61
C ALA A 422 30.50 17.62 12.64
N LYS A 423 30.87 17.11 13.82
CA LYS A 423 31.59 17.89 14.86
C LYS A 423 33.07 18.10 14.51
N ARG A 424 33.63 17.23 13.66
CA ARG A 424 35.08 17.17 13.36
C ARG A 424 35.41 17.64 11.95
N ARG A 425 34.53 17.44 10.97
CA ARG A 425 34.81 17.66 9.55
C ARG A 425 33.71 18.49 8.90
N ASP A 426 34.10 19.51 8.16
CA ASP A 426 33.16 20.47 7.57
C ASP A 426 32.27 19.86 6.48
N ILE A 427 32.73 18.85 5.75
CA ILE A 427 31.90 18.14 4.77
C ILE A 427 30.68 17.48 5.43
N TRP A 428 30.85 16.91 6.62
CA TRP A 428 29.78 16.25 7.36
C TRP A 428 28.82 17.23 8.06
N LYS A 429 29.21 18.50 8.22
CA LYS A 429 28.28 19.56 8.64
C LYS A 429 27.14 19.79 7.64
N GLN A 430 27.35 19.41 6.39
CA GLN A 430 26.34 19.49 5.33
C GLN A 430 25.32 18.34 5.38
N PHE A 431 25.61 17.27 6.12
CA PHE A 431 24.74 16.10 6.23
C PHE A 431 23.80 16.23 7.44
N ARG A 432 22.49 16.21 7.20
CA ARG A 432 21.44 16.33 8.21
C ARG A 432 20.51 15.13 8.12
N LEU A 433 20.02 14.65 9.25
CA LEU A 433 19.29 13.40 9.34
C LEU A 433 17.99 13.56 10.16
N ILE A 434 16.91 12.97 9.65
CA ILE A 434 15.65 12.78 10.36
C ILE A 434 15.38 11.28 10.39
N VAL A 435 15.23 10.70 11.58
CA VAL A 435 14.96 9.27 11.75
C VAL A 435 13.58 9.10 12.35
N VAL A 436 12.69 8.44 11.63
CA VAL A 436 11.32 8.14 12.06
C VAL A 436 11.20 6.66 12.37
N TYR A 437 10.73 6.33 13.57
CA TYR A 437 10.49 4.95 13.97
C TYR A 437 9.23 4.80 14.81
N SER A 438 8.56 3.65 14.65
CA SER A 438 7.48 3.24 15.52
C SER A 438 8.00 2.77 16.88
N SER A 439 7.28 3.08 17.95
CA SER A 439 7.51 2.50 19.28
C SER A 439 6.85 1.12 19.46
N GLU A 440 6.10 0.63 18.47
CA GLU A 440 5.37 -0.65 18.57
C GLU A 440 6.26 -1.90 18.51
N VAL A 441 7.40 -1.84 17.80
CA VAL A 441 8.31 -2.98 17.63
C VAL A 441 9.44 -2.88 18.65
N TYR A 442 9.34 -3.66 19.72
CA TYR A 442 10.37 -3.71 20.76
C TYR A 442 11.46 -4.72 20.40
N ILE A 443 12.68 -4.23 20.20
CA ILE A 443 13.88 -5.07 20.24
C ILE A 443 14.92 -4.36 21.09
N PRO A 444 15.56 -5.07 22.04
CA PRO A 444 16.65 -4.52 22.82
C PRO A 444 17.85 -4.28 21.91
N LEU A 445 17.95 -3.08 21.35
CA LEU A 445 19.19 -2.61 20.72
C LEU A 445 20.15 -2.15 21.81
N ASP A 446 21.45 -2.37 21.59
CA ASP A 446 22.49 -1.89 22.51
C ASP A 446 22.42 -0.35 22.57
N LEU A 447 21.94 0.16 23.71
CA LEU A 447 21.77 1.58 23.99
C LEU A 447 23.05 2.38 23.68
N ASN A 448 24.24 1.77 23.78
CA ASN A 448 25.50 2.47 23.58
C ASN A 448 25.90 2.62 22.10
N LYS A 449 25.27 1.89 21.18
CA LYS A 449 25.65 1.85 19.75
C LYS A 449 24.66 2.55 18.83
N SER A 450 23.54 3.01 19.37
CA SER A 450 22.43 3.55 18.59
C SER A 450 22.43 5.08 18.49
N PRO A 451 21.94 5.67 17.37
CA PRO A 451 21.73 7.11 17.24
C PRO A 451 20.56 7.56 18.11
N PHE A 452 19.80 6.64 18.74
CA PHE A 452 18.67 6.94 19.62
C PHE A 452 19.07 7.67 20.92
N ASN A 453 20.36 7.89 21.18
CA ASN A 453 20.87 8.66 22.32
C ASN A 453 21.51 10.01 21.94
N VAL A 454 21.48 10.40 20.66
CA VAL A 454 22.03 11.69 20.17
C VAL A 454 20.99 12.45 19.35
N GLY A 455 21.21 13.74 19.09
CA GLY A 455 20.23 14.59 18.40
C GLY A 455 18.98 14.93 19.21
N LEU A 456 18.02 15.60 18.57
CA LEU A 456 16.76 16.03 19.18
C LEU A 456 15.74 14.89 19.21
N PRO A 457 15.33 14.39 20.40
CA PRO A 457 14.21 13.46 20.50
C PRO A 457 12.87 14.21 20.42
N ILE A 458 12.00 13.75 19.53
CA ILE A 458 10.62 14.19 19.39
C ILE A 458 9.71 12.99 19.65
N GLU A 459 8.86 13.12 20.66
CA GLU A 459 7.77 12.19 20.93
C GLU A 459 6.46 12.88 20.58
N LEU A 460 5.65 12.27 19.69
CA LEU A 460 4.40 12.88 19.28
C LEU A 460 3.29 12.59 20.30
N PRO A 461 2.70 13.63 20.92
CA PRO A 461 1.56 13.47 21.80
C PRO A 461 0.27 13.30 21.01
N GLU A 462 -0.76 12.89 21.73
CA GLU A 462 -2.15 12.97 21.29
C GLU A 462 -2.60 14.41 21.08
N PHE A 463 -3.66 14.58 20.31
CA PHE A 463 -4.34 15.86 20.18
C PHE A 463 -5.07 16.24 21.46
N THR A 464 -5.01 17.53 21.78
CA THR A 464 -5.76 18.16 22.86
C THR A 464 -7.21 18.42 22.43
N PRO A 465 -8.15 18.62 23.37
CA PRO A 465 -9.53 18.98 23.03
C PRO A 465 -9.64 20.21 22.14
N ALA A 466 -8.76 21.20 22.33
CA ALA A 466 -8.70 22.40 21.49
C ALA A 466 -8.32 22.04 20.04
N GLN A 467 -7.33 21.16 19.85
CA GLN A 467 -6.92 20.71 18.51
C GLN A 467 -8.00 19.85 17.84
N VAL A 468 -8.71 19.01 18.58
CA VAL A 468 -9.83 18.22 18.02
C VAL A 468 -11.00 19.14 17.64
N THR A 469 -11.28 20.16 18.44
CA THR A 469 -12.31 21.18 18.13
C THR A 469 -11.96 21.93 16.84
N GLU A 470 -10.71 22.39 16.72
CA GLU A 470 -10.24 23.06 15.51
C GLU A 470 -10.29 22.12 14.30
N LEU A 471 -9.88 20.86 14.44
CA LEU A 471 -9.94 19.89 13.36
C LEU A 471 -11.40 19.62 12.93
N ALA A 472 -12.34 19.52 13.87
CA ALA A 472 -13.76 19.39 13.57
C ALA A 472 -14.29 20.58 12.76
N GLN A 473 -13.89 21.81 13.10
CA GLN A 473 -14.23 23.00 12.33
C GLN A 473 -13.67 22.95 10.90
N ARG A 474 -12.44 22.44 10.72
CA ARG A 474 -11.84 22.25 9.39
C ARG A 474 -12.55 21.17 8.56
N HIS A 475 -13.28 20.28 9.20
CA HIS A 475 -14.19 19.30 8.58
C HIS A 475 -15.63 19.84 8.41
N ASP A 476 -15.85 21.15 8.57
CA ASP A 476 -17.15 21.80 8.51
C ASP A 476 -18.19 21.26 9.52
N LEU A 477 -17.71 20.67 10.61
CA LEU A 477 -18.55 20.17 11.70
C LEU A 477 -18.73 21.24 12.78
N ASN A 478 -19.97 21.63 13.05
CA ASN A 478 -20.35 22.54 14.14
C ASN A 478 -20.38 21.82 15.50
N TRP A 479 -19.26 21.18 15.87
CA TRP A 479 -19.17 20.44 17.12
C TRP A 479 -18.93 21.35 18.33
N HIS A 480 -19.64 21.04 19.41
CA HIS A 480 -19.49 21.71 20.70
C HIS A 480 -18.58 20.87 21.62
N SER A 481 -18.14 21.45 22.74
CA SER A 481 -17.24 20.79 23.71
C SER A 481 -17.71 19.39 24.11
N ASN A 482 -19.00 19.19 24.33
CA ASN A 482 -19.59 17.89 24.69
C ASN A 482 -19.37 16.81 23.60
N GLN A 483 -19.48 17.16 22.32
CA GLN A 483 -19.25 16.19 21.23
C GLN A 483 -17.78 15.81 21.13
N VAL A 484 -16.89 16.80 21.29
CA VAL A 484 -15.44 16.58 21.33
C VAL A 484 -15.05 15.72 22.53
N GLU A 485 -15.58 16.01 23.71
CA GLU A 485 -15.36 15.22 24.93
C GLU A 485 -15.80 13.77 24.75
N LYS A 486 -16.97 13.52 24.15
CA LYS A 486 -17.45 12.15 23.85
C LYS A 486 -16.53 11.40 22.90
N LEU A 487 -16.07 12.04 21.82
CA LEU A 487 -15.13 11.41 20.90
C LEU A 487 -13.79 11.13 21.61
N MET A 488 -13.29 12.09 22.38
CA MET A 488 -12.03 11.95 23.11
C MET A 488 -12.11 10.92 24.24
N GLU A 489 -13.26 10.73 24.87
CA GLU A 489 -13.47 9.63 25.82
C GLU A 489 -13.33 8.28 25.11
N LEU A 490 -13.89 8.16 23.91
CA LEU A 490 -13.87 6.94 23.12
C LEU A 490 -12.46 6.61 22.60
N VAL A 491 -11.82 7.52 21.86
CA VAL A 491 -10.56 7.25 21.13
C VAL A 491 -9.35 8.02 21.64
N GLY A 492 -9.51 8.80 22.72
CA GLY A 492 -8.47 9.72 23.17
C GLY A 492 -8.25 10.85 22.15
N GLY A 493 -7.02 11.36 22.10
CA GLY A 493 -6.58 12.29 21.06
C GLY A 493 -5.79 11.61 19.95
N HIS A 494 -6.04 10.33 19.65
CA HIS A 494 -5.27 9.62 18.64
C HIS A 494 -5.50 10.24 17.24
N PRO A 495 -4.47 10.81 16.57
CA PRO A 495 -4.63 11.61 15.35
C PRO A 495 -5.43 10.93 14.24
N TYR A 496 -5.06 9.69 13.89
CA TYR A 496 -5.77 8.91 12.87
C TYR A 496 -7.22 8.57 13.25
N LEU A 497 -7.47 8.02 14.45
CA LEU A 497 -8.82 7.64 14.89
C LEU A 497 -9.77 8.85 14.97
N VAL A 498 -9.24 10.00 15.42
CA VAL A 498 -9.97 11.28 15.44
C VAL A 498 -10.28 11.72 14.00
N ARG A 499 -9.30 11.76 13.10
CA ARG A 499 -9.53 12.18 11.71
C ARG A 499 -10.52 11.26 11.01
N LEU A 500 -10.48 9.95 11.28
CA LEU A 500 -11.40 8.96 10.74
C LEU A 500 -12.84 9.19 11.23
N ALA A 501 -13.04 9.46 12.52
CA ALA A 501 -14.36 9.84 13.04
C ALA A 501 -14.89 11.11 12.39
N LEU A 502 -14.08 12.17 12.33
CA LEU A 502 -14.48 13.46 11.78
C LEU A 502 -14.80 13.34 10.29
N TYR A 503 -14.00 12.60 9.52
CA TYR A 503 -14.22 12.34 8.11
C TYR A 503 -15.59 11.69 7.84
N HIS A 504 -15.89 10.57 8.51
CA HIS A 504 -17.17 9.88 8.30
C HIS A 504 -18.37 10.64 8.86
N THR A 505 -18.19 11.39 9.94
CA THR A 505 -19.26 12.25 10.47
C THR A 505 -19.55 13.41 9.54
N ALA A 506 -18.52 14.05 8.97
CA ALA A 506 -18.67 15.16 8.02
C ALA A 506 -19.36 14.75 6.72
N ARG A 507 -19.23 13.48 6.34
CA ARG A 507 -19.91 12.88 5.18
C ARG A 507 -21.32 12.37 5.47
N GLU A 508 -21.78 12.48 6.72
CA GLU A 508 -23.04 11.91 7.20
C GLU A 508 -23.13 10.39 7.05
N ASP A 509 -21.99 9.69 6.91
CA ASP A 509 -21.96 8.23 6.81
C ASP A 509 -22.30 7.57 8.16
N VAL A 510 -21.92 8.20 9.28
CA VAL A 510 -22.11 7.70 10.64
C VAL A 510 -22.36 8.87 11.60
N THR A 511 -23.29 8.70 12.54
CA THR A 511 -23.50 9.68 13.63
C THR A 511 -22.56 9.41 14.81
N LEU A 512 -22.21 10.44 15.59
CA LEU A 512 -21.38 10.28 16.80
C LEU A 512 -21.96 9.23 17.77
N THR A 513 -23.29 9.14 17.88
CA THR A 513 -23.96 8.16 18.74
C THR A 513 -23.73 6.73 18.26
N GLN A 514 -23.87 6.48 16.95
CA GLN A 514 -23.58 5.18 16.33
C GLN A 514 -22.10 4.84 16.47
N LEU A 515 -21.22 5.82 16.26
CA LEU A 515 -19.78 5.65 16.41
C LEU A 515 -19.45 5.18 17.84
N VAL A 516 -20.00 5.81 18.88
CA VAL A 516 -19.75 5.39 20.26
C VAL A 516 -20.29 3.98 20.58
N GLN A 517 -21.35 3.52 19.91
CA GLN A 517 -21.97 2.22 20.17
C GLN A 517 -21.32 1.07 19.38
N GLU A 518 -20.97 1.29 18.11
CA GLU A 518 -20.55 0.24 17.19
C GLU A 518 -19.01 0.16 17.03
N SER A 519 -18.28 1.21 17.42
CA SER A 519 -16.82 1.28 17.30
C SER A 519 -16.00 0.15 17.97
N PRO A 520 -16.36 -0.37 19.16
CA PRO A 520 -15.58 -1.44 19.79
C PRO A 520 -15.88 -2.83 19.20
N THR A 521 -16.41 -2.92 17.98
CA THR A 521 -16.77 -4.18 17.32
C THR A 521 -15.91 -4.44 16.08
N GLU A 522 -15.90 -5.68 15.60
CA GLU A 522 -15.17 -6.09 14.37
C GLU A 522 -15.65 -5.41 13.09
N THR A 523 -16.91 -4.94 13.11
CA THR A 523 -17.55 -4.20 12.03
C THR A 523 -17.54 -2.70 12.25
N GLY A 524 -17.07 -2.26 13.43
CA GLY A 524 -16.98 -0.86 13.79
C GLY A 524 -15.94 -0.12 12.96
N LEU A 525 -16.04 1.21 12.97
CA LEU A 525 -15.17 2.10 12.19
C LEU A 525 -13.67 1.86 12.43
N TYR A 526 -13.29 1.38 13.61
CA TYR A 526 -11.90 1.14 14.02
C TYR A 526 -11.47 -0.33 13.95
N GLY A 527 -12.27 -1.20 13.33
CA GLY A 527 -12.04 -2.66 13.32
C GLY A 527 -10.64 -3.05 12.87
N ASP A 528 -10.12 -2.47 11.78
CA ASP A 528 -8.77 -2.80 11.26
C ASP A 528 -7.66 -2.39 12.23
N HIS A 529 -7.80 -1.21 12.84
CA HIS A 529 -6.85 -0.73 13.84
C HIS A 529 -6.82 -1.66 15.06
N LEU A 530 -7.99 -2.09 15.52
CA LEU A 530 -8.14 -2.98 16.68
C LEU A 530 -7.64 -4.40 16.41
N ARG A 531 -8.01 -5.00 15.26
CA ARG A 531 -7.53 -6.33 14.83
C ARG A 531 -6.01 -6.41 14.75
N ARG A 532 -5.37 -5.38 14.18
CA ARG A 532 -3.91 -5.31 14.11
C ARG A 532 -3.27 -5.33 15.50
N HIS A 533 -3.83 -4.58 16.45
CA HIS A 533 -3.33 -4.60 17.83
C HIS A 533 -3.58 -5.94 18.51
N LEU A 534 -4.72 -6.58 18.27
CA LEU A 534 -5.01 -7.93 18.78
C LEU A 534 -3.99 -8.96 18.25
N TRP A 535 -3.73 -8.98 16.94
CA TRP A 535 -2.70 -9.83 16.34
C TRP A 535 -1.34 -9.61 17.01
N ASN A 536 -0.94 -8.35 17.20
CA ASN A 536 0.33 -8.02 17.83
C ASN A 536 0.41 -8.50 19.29
N LEU A 537 -0.69 -8.44 20.05
CA LEU A 537 -0.74 -8.99 21.41
C LEU A 537 -0.62 -10.52 21.37
N GLU A 538 -1.40 -11.20 20.53
CA GLU A 538 -1.38 -12.67 20.40
C GLU A 538 0.00 -13.24 20.06
N LYS A 539 0.81 -12.51 19.29
CA LYS A 539 2.21 -12.88 18.99
C LYS A 539 3.11 -12.91 20.25
N TYR A 540 2.75 -12.18 21.30
CA TYR A 540 3.53 -12.03 22.54
C TYR A 540 2.69 -12.28 23.80
N PRO A 541 2.56 -13.54 24.26
CA PRO A 541 1.69 -13.91 25.38
C PRO A 541 1.85 -13.07 26.66
N PRO A 542 3.07 -12.67 27.09
CA PRO A 542 3.22 -11.80 28.28
C PRO A 542 2.57 -10.42 28.14
N LEU A 543 2.44 -9.89 26.90
CA LEU A 543 1.75 -8.63 26.64
C LEU A 543 0.24 -8.81 26.64
N THR A 544 -0.26 -9.94 26.14
CA THR A 544 -1.67 -10.31 26.23
C THR A 544 -2.12 -10.38 27.69
N GLU A 545 -1.36 -11.04 28.56
CA GLU A 545 -1.66 -11.12 29.99
C GLU A 545 -1.64 -9.73 30.66
N GLY A 546 -0.65 -8.90 30.32
CA GLY A 546 -0.58 -7.52 30.81
C GLY A 546 -1.77 -6.69 30.37
N MET A 547 -2.18 -6.79 29.10
CA MET A 547 -3.35 -6.08 28.57
C MET A 547 -4.64 -6.60 29.22
N LYS A 548 -4.79 -7.92 29.35
CA LYS A 548 -5.91 -8.57 30.05
C LYS A 548 -6.05 -8.05 31.48
N ALA A 549 -4.96 -7.96 32.22
CA ALA A 549 -4.98 -7.43 33.58
C ALA A 549 -5.47 -5.96 33.61
N VAL A 550 -5.02 -5.13 32.67
CA VAL A 550 -5.38 -3.71 32.57
C VAL A 550 -6.85 -3.51 32.19
N VAL A 551 -7.44 -4.36 31.34
CA VAL A 551 -8.86 -4.22 30.91
C VAL A 551 -9.86 -4.97 31.80
N SER A 552 -9.38 -5.84 32.68
CA SER A 552 -10.24 -6.60 33.60
C SER A 552 -10.61 -5.83 34.87
N GLN A 553 -9.89 -4.74 35.19
CA GLN A 553 -10.10 -3.94 36.39
C GLN A 553 -10.41 -2.49 36.00
N VAL A 554 -11.23 -1.82 36.83
CA VAL A 554 -11.52 -0.39 36.67
C VAL A 554 -10.38 0.46 37.24
N ASP A 555 -9.73 -0.04 38.28
CA ASP A 555 -8.62 0.65 38.94
C ASP A 555 -7.29 0.47 38.18
N PRO A 556 -6.37 1.46 38.25
CA PRO A 556 -5.05 1.35 37.65
C PRO A 556 -4.29 0.12 38.13
N VAL A 557 -3.69 -0.62 37.19
CA VAL A 557 -2.99 -1.88 37.46
C VAL A 557 -1.48 -1.71 37.37
N ARG A 558 -0.76 -2.19 38.39
CA ARG A 558 0.70 -2.19 38.36
C ARG A 558 1.24 -3.43 37.64
N LEU A 559 1.70 -3.23 36.41
CA LEU A 559 2.33 -4.28 35.61
C LEU A 559 3.85 -4.39 35.88
N PRO A 560 4.46 -5.56 35.58
CA PRO A 560 5.90 -5.65 35.42
C PRO A 560 6.43 -4.56 34.48
N ALA A 561 7.57 -3.96 34.81
CA ALA A 561 8.10 -2.78 34.12
C ALA A 561 8.23 -2.98 32.59
N GLU A 562 8.68 -4.16 32.16
CA GLU A 562 8.81 -4.50 30.75
C GLU A 562 7.45 -4.57 30.03
N GLN A 563 6.42 -5.14 30.66
CA GLN A 563 5.07 -5.23 30.08
C GLN A 563 4.42 -3.85 29.98
N GLY A 564 4.45 -3.08 31.07
CA GLY A 564 3.89 -1.72 31.10
C GLY A 564 4.54 -0.81 30.06
N PHE A 565 5.88 -0.82 29.99
CA PHE A 565 6.61 -0.04 28.99
C PHE A 565 6.28 -0.45 27.55
N LYS A 566 6.19 -1.75 27.27
CA LYS A 566 5.85 -2.25 25.93
C LYS A 566 4.43 -1.89 25.53
N LEU A 567 3.45 -2.10 26.40
CA LEU A 567 2.06 -1.74 26.11
C LEU A 567 1.89 -0.22 25.92
N GLN A 568 2.63 0.59 26.68
CA GLN A 568 2.65 2.04 26.47
C GLN A 568 3.28 2.41 25.13
N SER A 569 4.37 1.75 24.76
CA SER A 569 5.08 1.96 23.50
C SER A 569 4.24 1.51 22.29
N MET A 570 3.39 0.49 22.46
CA MET A 570 2.38 0.10 21.48
C MET A 570 1.22 1.10 21.39
N GLY A 571 1.12 2.01 22.36
CA GLY A 571 0.06 2.98 22.45
C GLY A 571 -1.27 2.44 22.95
N LEU A 572 -1.29 1.30 23.64
CA LEU A 572 -2.51 0.66 24.16
C LEU A 572 -2.88 1.11 25.58
N VAL A 573 -1.87 1.46 26.39
CA VAL A 573 -2.07 1.88 27.79
C VAL A 573 -1.43 3.24 28.06
N LYS A 574 -1.94 3.91 29.09
CA LYS A 574 -1.36 5.12 29.67
C LYS A 574 -0.77 4.78 31.03
N MET A 575 0.49 5.16 31.25
CA MET A 575 1.15 5.03 32.54
C MET A 575 1.03 6.33 33.33
N THR A 576 0.54 6.24 34.56
CA THR A 576 0.51 7.33 35.54
C THR A 576 1.25 6.86 36.79
N GLY A 577 2.45 7.38 37.00
CA GLY A 577 3.37 6.82 38.00
C GLY A 577 3.80 5.42 37.59
N ASN A 578 3.52 4.43 38.44
CA ASN A 578 3.84 3.01 38.18
C ASN A 578 2.63 2.19 37.73
N ASP A 579 1.45 2.82 37.61
CA ASP A 579 0.20 2.13 37.33
C ASP A 579 -0.24 2.37 35.89
N CYS A 580 -0.84 1.35 35.30
CA CYS A 580 -1.28 1.32 33.90
C CYS A 580 -2.81 1.37 33.84
N THR A 581 -3.33 2.17 32.91
CA THR A 581 -4.76 2.22 32.57
C THR A 581 -4.92 2.06 31.05
N PRO A 582 -6.07 1.58 30.55
CA PRO A 582 -6.35 1.60 29.12
C PRO A 582 -6.21 3.03 28.58
N ARG A 583 -5.61 3.19 27.41
CA ARG A 583 -5.36 4.53 26.86
C ARG A 583 -6.64 5.29 26.53
N CYS A 584 -7.66 4.59 26.05
CA CYS A 584 -8.97 5.11 25.73
C CYS A 584 -10.05 4.05 25.95
N ARG A 585 -11.32 4.47 25.99
CA ARG A 585 -12.46 3.59 26.25
C ARG A 585 -12.62 2.51 25.17
N LEU A 586 -12.32 2.85 23.91
CA LEU A 586 -12.35 1.92 22.79
C LEU A 586 -11.50 0.67 23.06
N TYR A 587 -10.29 0.85 23.57
CA TYR A 587 -9.41 -0.28 23.89
C TYR A 587 -9.90 -1.06 25.11
N ALA A 588 -10.41 -0.37 26.14
CA ALA A 588 -10.97 -1.02 27.31
C ALA A 588 -12.15 -1.95 26.94
N GLU A 589 -13.04 -1.49 26.07
CA GLU A 589 -14.21 -2.27 25.62
C GLU A 589 -13.82 -3.42 24.69
N TYR A 590 -13.04 -3.15 23.63
CA TYR A 590 -12.68 -4.17 22.63
C TYR A 590 -11.81 -5.29 23.22
N PHE A 591 -10.70 -4.94 23.88
CA PHE A 591 -9.83 -5.96 24.49
C PHE A 591 -10.45 -6.56 25.74
N GLY A 592 -11.33 -5.84 26.43
CA GLY A 592 -12.11 -6.37 27.53
C GLY A 592 -13.09 -7.45 27.10
N ASP A 593 -13.63 -7.39 25.88
CA ASP A 593 -14.44 -8.48 25.30
C ASP A 593 -13.56 -9.64 24.84
N ARG A 594 -12.46 -9.34 24.12
CA ARG A 594 -11.65 -10.35 23.43
C ARG A 594 -10.63 -11.10 24.27
N LEU A 595 -10.16 -10.50 25.36
CA LEU A 595 -9.14 -11.10 26.23
C LEU A 595 -9.75 -11.67 27.52
N LYS A 596 -11.06 -11.55 27.71
CA LYS A 596 -11.78 -12.18 28.83
C LYS A 596 -12.03 -13.65 28.52
N ASP A 597 -11.16 -14.47 29.07
CA ASP A 597 -11.41 -15.88 29.40
C ASP A 597 -11.25 -16.10 30.91
#